data_AF-A0A5M9HDQ2-F1
#
_entry.id   AF-A0A5M9HDQ2-F1
#
_cell.length_a   1.000
_cell.length_b   1.000
_cell.length_c   1.000
_cell.angle_alpha   90.00
_cell.angle_beta   90.00
_cell.angle_gamma   90.00
#
_symmetry.space_group_name_H-M   'P 1'
#
loop_
_entity.id
_entity.type
_entity.pdbx_description
1 polymer ?
#
loop_
_entity_poly.entity_id
_entity_poly.type
_entity_poly.pdbx_seq_one_letter_code
_entity_poly.pdbx_strand_id
1 'polypeptide(L)'
;MKHFATLAAMYLMYISAVFGQLDESKNFLYLYSDSVIYANRINLRRDFSGSLYFTVDSKIFHPEQVKFFNNYRGFFANVKDATFNGETAFSERIRKGKLNLFEEKTFTWEYDDDGDVYGRRYRERPQVSAVRNYYNIDYGKQKKATYTNLSKDLAGNPESIQLLNKYESVKKAKIGLYVGAGASLLAGLITFVSGGSKSTDLQHGFNSGSKEFTGGVILLGLGTGLATGGYLLSVSEPKYLKAAIDSYND
;
A
#
# COMPACT_ATOMS: atom_id res chain seq x y z
N MET A 1 -40.39 -35.25 3.26
CA MET A 1 -38.92 -35.04 3.38
C MET A 1 -38.23 -34.68 2.06
N LYS A 2 -38.52 -35.35 0.93
CA LYS A 2 -37.88 -35.03 -0.38
C LYS A 2 -38.10 -33.59 -0.87
N HIS A 3 -39.28 -33.00 -0.64
CA HIS A 3 -39.60 -31.62 -1.05
C HIS A 3 -38.85 -30.53 -0.25
N PHE A 4 -38.51 -30.80 1.02
CA PHE A 4 -37.73 -29.88 1.84
C PHE A 4 -36.27 -29.82 1.38
N ALA A 5 -35.69 -30.96 0.99
CA ALA A 5 -34.33 -31.02 0.45
C ALA A 5 -34.22 -30.30 -0.90
N THR A 6 -35.25 -30.36 -1.75
CA THR A 6 -35.29 -29.65 -3.04
C THR A 6 -35.44 -28.14 -2.85
N LEU A 7 -36.28 -27.69 -1.91
CA LEU A 7 -36.40 -26.27 -1.55
C LEU A 7 -35.11 -25.70 -0.95
N ALA A 8 -34.44 -26.45 -0.07
CA ALA A 8 -33.15 -26.04 0.50
C ALA A 8 -32.05 -25.99 -0.57
N ALA A 9 -32.02 -26.94 -1.51
CA ALA A 9 -31.07 -26.93 -2.63
C ALA A 9 -31.33 -25.78 -3.61
N MET A 10 -32.60 -25.48 -3.92
CA MET A 10 -32.96 -24.31 -4.74
C MET A 10 -32.60 -22.99 -4.05
N TYR A 11 -32.79 -22.89 -2.73
CA TYR A 11 -32.42 -21.70 -1.95
C TYR A 11 -30.89 -21.51 -1.90
N LEU A 12 -30.12 -22.59 -1.74
CA LEU A 12 -28.65 -22.57 -1.81
C LEU A 12 -28.12 -22.23 -3.21
N MET A 13 -28.78 -22.70 -4.28
CA MET A 13 -28.49 -22.31 -5.66
C MET A 13 -28.85 -20.84 -5.96
N TYR A 14 -29.91 -20.32 -5.32
CA TYR A 14 -30.27 -18.90 -5.44
C TYR A 14 -29.25 -17.98 -4.75
N ILE A 15 -28.74 -18.36 -3.58
CA ILE A 15 -27.70 -17.57 -2.88
C ILE A 15 -26.41 -17.49 -3.71
N SER A 16 -26.08 -18.54 -4.46
CA SER A 16 -24.89 -18.57 -5.33
C SER A 16 -25.07 -17.81 -6.65
N ALA A 17 -26.30 -17.44 -7.03
CA ALA A 17 -26.60 -16.68 -8.24
C ALA A 17 -26.67 -15.14 -8.04
N VAL A 18 -26.62 -14.64 -6.79
CA VAL A 18 -26.77 -13.21 -6.49
C VAL A 18 -25.47 -12.41 -6.72
N PHE A 19 -24.31 -13.07 -6.86
CA PHE A 19 -23.13 -12.42 -7.40
C PHE A 19 -23.22 -12.36 -8.93
N GLY A 20 -24.15 -11.52 -9.42
CA GLY A 20 -24.19 -11.14 -10.82
C GLY A 20 -22.78 -10.76 -11.27
N GLN A 21 -22.30 -11.45 -12.30
CA GLN A 21 -20.94 -11.34 -12.80
C GLN A 21 -20.68 -9.87 -13.17
N LEU A 22 -19.96 -9.15 -12.30
CA LEU A 22 -19.70 -7.72 -12.46
C LEU A 22 -18.98 -7.50 -13.80
N ASP A 23 -19.59 -6.73 -14.69
CA ASP A 23 -19.03 -6.46 -16.01
C ASP A 23 -17.94 -5.38 -15.89
N GLU A 24 -16.73 -5.81 -15.56
CA GLU A 24 -15.56 -4.93 -15.44
C GLU A 24 -15.09 -4.34 -16.78
N SER A 25 -15.69 -4.72 -17.92
CA SER A 25 -15.42 -4.06 -19.21
C SER A 25 -16.06 -2.68 -19.32
N LYS A 26 -17.04 -2.38 -18.44
CA LYS A 26 -17.77 -1.12 -18.41
C LYS A 26 -17.35 -0.26 -17.22
N ASN A 27 -17.58 1.04 -17.32
CA ASN A 27 -17.45 1.93 -16.17
C ASN A 27 -18.61 1.68 -15.22
N PHE A 28 -18.32 1.52 -13.92
CA PHE A 28 -19.36 1.31 -12.91
C PHE A 28 -18.97 1.89 -11.56
N LEU A 29 -19.99 2.23 -10.75
CA LEU A 29 -19.88 2.33 -9.30
C LEU A 29 -20.50 1.08 -8.67
N TYR A 30 -19.75 0.43 -7.78
CA TYR A 30 -20.27 -0.60 -6.88
C TYR A 30 -20.45 0.07 -5.52
N LEU A 31 -21.67 0.12 -5.01
CA LEU A 31 -22.01 0.75 -3.74
C LEU A 31 -21.93 -0.22 -2.55
N TYR A 32 -21.74 0.30 -1.33
CA TYR A 32 -21.83 -0.52 -0.10
C TYR A 32 -23.23 -1.13 0.13
N SER A 33 -24.26 -0.65 -0.57
CA SER A 33 -25.58 -1.27 -0.64
C SER A 33 -25.66 -2.50 -1.57
N ASP A 34 -24.51 -2.93 -2.11
CA ASP A 34 -24.39 -3.98 -3.13
C ASP A 34 -25.12 -3.68 -4.46
N SER A 35 -25.46 -2.41 -4.68
CA SER A 35 -26.00 -1.92 -5.96
C SER A 35 -24.86 -1.57 -6.93
N VAL A 36 -25.04 -1.91 -8.20
CA VAL A 36 -24.11 -1.56 -9.27
C VAL A 36 -24.75 -0.54 -10.21
N ILE A 37 -24.05 0.58 -10.43
CA ILE A 37 -24.46 1.65 -11.34
C ILE A 37 -23.48 1.67 -12.50
N TYR A 38 -23.93 1.23 -13.66
CA TYR A 38 -23.16 1.39 -14.91
C TYR A 38 -23.34 2.81 -15.45
N ALA A 39 -22.27 3.37 -16.00
CA ALA A 39 -22.26 4.74 -16.53
C ALA A 39 -21.32 4.87 -17.73
N ASN A 40 -21.47 5.93 -18.51
CA ASN A 40 -20.53 6.24 -19.58
C ASN A 40 -19.27 6.92 -19.03
N ARG A 41 -19.41 7.84 -18.07
CA ARG A 41 -18.30 8.58 -17.46
C ARG A 41 -18.41 8.58 -15.94
N ILE A 42 -17.29 8.26 -15.28
CA ILE A 42 -17.13 8.29 -13.82
C ILE A 42 -15.85 9.04 -13.48
N ASN A 43 -16.01 10.20 -12.84
CA ASN A 43 -14.91 11.04 -12.41
C ASN A 43 -14.96 11.22 -10.89
N LEU A 44 -13.82 10.98 -10.22
CA LEU A 44 -13.61 11.34 -8.82
C LEU A 44 -12.94 12.72 -8.78
N ARG A 45 -13.55 13.68 -8.10
CA ARG A 45 -13.10 15.07 -8.01
C ARG A 45 -13.04 15.54 -6.56
N ARG A 46 -12.33 16.65 -6.31
CA ARG A 46 -12.40 17.40 -5.05
C ARG A 46 -13.19 18.68 -5.26
N ASP A 47 -13.93 19.10 -4.24
CA ASP A 47 -14.53 20.43 -4.21
C ASP A 47 -13.54 21.48 -3.69
N PHE A 48 -13.99 22.73 -3.58
CA PHE A 48 -13.17 23.83 -3.07
C PHE A 48 -12.75 23.66 -1.59
N SER A 49 -13.45 22.82 -0.83
CA SER A 49 -13.10 22.48 0.56
C SER A 49 -12.10 21.31 0.64
N GLY A 50 -11.78 20.69 -0.50
CA GLY A 50 -10.94 19.50 -0.59
C GLY A 50 -11.71 18.18 -0.40
N SER A 51 -13.04 18.23 -0.20
CA SER A 51 -13.88 17.03 -0.02
C SER A 51 -14.05 16.29 -1.35
N LEU A 52 -13.98 14.97 -1.31
CA LEU A 52 -14.12 14.13 -2.49
C LEU A 52 -15.60 14.00 -2.90
N TYR A 53 -15.88 13.92 -4.19
CA TYR A 53 -17.18 13.55 -4.75
C TYR A 53 -17.03 12.86 -6.10
N PHE A 54 -18.02 12.04 -6.48
CA PHE A 54 -18.08 11.43 -7.81
C PHE A 54 -19.05 12.19 -8.70
N THR A 55 -18.68 12.39 -9.96
CA THR A 55 -19.60 12.75 -11.05
C THR A 55 -19.81 11.53 -11.95
N VAL A 56 -21.06 11.08 -12.09
CA VAL A 56 -21.48 9.89 -12.84
C VAL A 56 -22.57 10.29 -13.82
N ASP A 57 -22.27 10.35 -15.12
CA ASP A 57 -23.21 10.78 -16.16
C ASP A 57 -24.04 12.03 -15.76
N SER A 58 -23.37 13.03 -15.16
CA SER A 58 -23.94 14.30 -14.65
C SER A 58 -24.65 14.25 -13.28
N LYS A 59 -24.66 13.11 -12.58
CA LYS A 59 -25.14 13.00 -11.20
C LYS A 59 -23.99 13.02 -10.21
N ILE A 60 -24.22 13.57 -9.02
CA ILE A 60 -23.24 13.61 -7.93
C ILE A 60 -23.48 12.44 -6.97
N PHE A 61 -22.41 11.75 -6.58
CA PHE A 61 -22.43 10.67 -5.59
C PHE A 61 -21.40 10.92 -4.49
N HIS A 62 -21.78 10.58 -3.25
CA HIS A 62 -20.89 10.69 -2.10
C HIS A 62 -19.90 9.51 -2.06
N PRO A 63 -18.59 9.76 -1.89
CA PRO A 63 -17.59 8.70 -1.92
C PRO A 63 -17.75 7.63 -0.84
N GLU A 64 -18.34 7.99 0.30
CA GLU A 64 -18.61 7.09 1.43
C GLU A 64 -19.53 5.94 1.05
N GLN A 65 -20.38 6.15 0.03
CA GLN A 65 -21.33 5.17 -0.48
C GLN A 65 -20.69 4.18 -1.45
N VAL A 66 -19.54 4.53 -2.03
CA VAL A 66 -18.86 3.76 -3.08
C VAL A 66 -17.88 2.78 -2.45
N LYS A 67 -18.05 1.49 -2.74
CA LYS A 67 -17.17 0.40 -2.32
C LYS A 67 -16.07 0.14 -3.34
N PHE A 68 -16.45 0.06 -4.61
CA PHE A 68 -15.52 -0.02 -5.74
C PHE A 68 -15.98 0.90 -6.86
N PHE A 69 -15.05 1.33 -7.69
CA PHE A 69 -15.40 1.90 -8.98
C PHE A 69 -14.43 1.45 -10.06
N ASN A 70 -14.94 1.38 -11.28
CA ASN A 70 -14.15 1.14 -12.47
C ASN A 70 -14.38 2.29 -13.45
N ASN A 71 -13.29 2.85 -13.95
CA ASN A 71 -13.33 3.86 -15.00
C ASN A 71 -12.17 3.65 -15.98
N TYR A 72 -12.03 4.55 -16.96
CA TYR A 72 -10.96 4.51 -17.96
C TYR A 72 -9.52 4.55 -17.37
N ARG A 73 -9.35 4.95 -16.09
CA ARG A 73 -8.06 4.97 -15.41
C ARG A 73 -7.72 3.63 -14.76
N GLY A 74 -8.73 2.84 -14.38
CA GLY A 74 -8.55 1.55 -13.74
C GLY A 74 -9.69 1.18 -12.81
N PHE A 75 -9.42 0.17 -12.00
CA PHE A 75 -10.33 -0.34 -10.97
C PHE A 75 -9.82 0.10 -9.61
N PHE A 76 -10.71 0.64 -8.77
CA PHE A 76 -10.36 1.25 -7.50
C PHE A 76 -11.25 0.72 -6.39
N ALA A 77 -10.68 0.58 -5.20
CA ALA A 77 -11.41 0.21 -3.99
C ALA A 77 -11.37 1.32 -2.96
N ASN A 78 -12.50 1.52 -2.27
CA ASN A 78 -12.55 2.38 -1.10
C ASN A 78 -11.89 1.68 0.09
N VAL A 79 -10.89 2.31 0.70
CA VAL A 79 -10.10 1.73 1.78
C VAL A 79 -10.45 2.28 3.16
N LYS A 80 -11.55 3.03 3.30
CA LYS A 80 -11.99 3.64 4.57
C LYS A 80 -12.06 2.63 5.73
N ASP A 81 -12.55 1.41 5.46
CA ASP A 81 -12.71 0.37 6.48
C ASP A 81 -11.37 -0.27 6.89
N ALA A 82 -10.33 -0.02 6.10
CA ALA A 82 -8.99 -0.51 6.33
C ALA A 82 -8.05 0.57 6.86
N THR A 83 -8.42 1.85 6.86
CA THR A 83 -7.65 2.94 7.48
C THR A 83 -8.04 3.13 8.95
N PHE A 84 -7.12 3.66 9.76
CA PHE A 84 -7.37 3.82 11.21
C PHE A 84 -8.33 4.98 11.51
N ASN A 85 -8.26 6.06 10.73
CA ASN A 85 -9.08 7.26 10.88
C ASN A 85 -10.43 7.16 10.14
N GLY A 86 -10.70 6.07 9.41
CA GLY A 86 -11.92 5.90 8.63
C GLY A 86 -12.05 6.88 7.45
N GLU A 87 -10.95 7.54 7.08
CA GLU A 87 -10.97 8.54 6.01
C GLU A 87 -11.26 7.87 4.66
N THR A 88 -12.18 8.44 3.90
CA THR A 88 -12.51 7.96 2.56
C THR A 88 -11.34 8.20 1.61
N ALA A 89 -10.68 7.12 1.23
CA ALA A 89 -9.62 7.11 0.23
C ALA A 89 -9.82 5.94 -0.74
N PHE A 90 -9.26 6.06 -1.94
CA PHE A 90 -9.34 5.02 -2.96
C PHE A 90 -7.95 4.54 -3.38
N SER A 91 -7.78 3.23 -3.46
CA SER A 91 -6.55 2.57 -3.90
C SER A 91 -6.79 1.83 -5.21
N GLU A 92 -5.81 1.86 -6.11
CA GLU A 92 -5.90 1.26 -7.44
C GLU A 92 -5.57 -0.23 -7.37
N ARG A 93 -6.34 -1.08 -8.06
CA ARG A 93 -6.08 -2.50 -8.17
C ARG A 93 -4.86 -2.75 -9.06
N ILE A 94 -3.83 -3.36 -8.49
CA ILE A 94 -2.60 -3.74 -9.18
C ILE A 94 -2.49 -5.23 -9.48
N ARG A 95 -3.29 -6.07 -8.81
CA ARG A 95 -3.43 -7.51 -9.10
C ARG A 95 -4.89 -7.92 -9.04
N LYS A 96 -5.31 -8.74 -10.01
CA LYS A 96 -6.64 -9.34 -10.09
C LYS A 96 -6.50 -10.86 -9.97
N GLY A 97 -7.38 -11.49 -9.21
CA GLY A 97 -7.44 -12.94 -9.02
C GLY A 97 -8.47 -13.31 -7.96
N LYS A 98 -8.32 -14.49 -7.34
CA LYS A 98 -9.11 -14.90 -6.15
C LYS A 98 -8.98 -13.86 -5.03
N LEU A 99 -7.79 -13.28 -4.91
CA LEU A 99 -7.48 -12.13 -4.08
C LEU A 99 -7.05 -10.95 -4.97
N ASN A 100 -7.72 -9.81 -4.83
CA ASN A 100 -7.30 -8.57 -5.49
C ASN A 100 -6.38 -7.77 -4.58
N LEU A 101 -5.28 -7.26 -5.14
CA LEU A 101 -4.34 -6.39 -4.44
C LEU A 101 -4.51 -4.95 -4.93
N PHE A 102 -4.61 -4.03 -3.99
CA PHE A 102 -4.72 -2.60 -4.23
C PHE A 102 -3.52 -1.87 -3.64
N GLU A 103 -3.06 -0.85 -4.36
CA GLU A 103 -1.95 -0.01 -3.96
C GLU A 103 -2.45 1.44 -3.79
N GLU A 104 -2.21 2.02 -2.62
CA GLU A 104 -2.45 3.44 -2.38
C GLU A 104 -1.45 4.23 -3.21
N LYS A 105 -1.95 4.92 -4.24
CA LYS A 105 -1.19 5.91 -4.98
C LYS A 105 -1.58 7.28 -4.43
N THR A 106 -0.59 8.05 -4.00
CA THR A 106 -0.81 9.47 -3.75
C THR A 106 -0.99 10.14 -5.10
N PHE A 107 -2.25 10.31 -5.51
CA PHE A 107 -2.59 11.17 -6.63
C PHE A 107 -2.31 12.61 -6.18
N THR A 108 -1.27 13.23 -6.72
CA THR A 108 -1.25 14.69 -6.87
C THR A 108 -2.36 14.99 -7.89
N TRP A 109 -3.53 15.36 -7.40
CA TRP A 109 -4.68 15.78 -8.21
C TRP A 109 -4.44 17.21 -8.74
N GLU A 110 -3.24 17.48 -9.21
CA GLU A 110 -2.87 18.79 -9.71
C GLU A 110 -3.40 18.90 -11.14
N TYR A 111 -4.58 19.52 -11.25
CA TYR A 111 -5.21 20.00 -12.49
C TYR A 111 -5.42 18.95 -13.60
N ASP A 112 -6.49 18.16 -13.47
CA ASP A 112 -7.25 17.72 -14.65
C ASP A 112 -8.46 18.67 -14.80
N ASP A 113 -8.19 19.92 -15.20
CA ASP A 113 -9.21 20.66 -15.92
C ASP A 113 -9.40 19.92 -17.26
N ASP A 114 -10.64 19.79 -17.73
CA ASP A 114 -11.00 19.27 -19.06
C ASP A 114 -10.58 20.33 -20.13
N GLY A 115 -9.32 20.78 -20.07
CA GLY A 115 -8.75 21.89 -20.81
C GLY A 115 -7.89 21.38 -21.96
N ASP A 116 -8.53 21.20 -23.11
CA ASP A 116 -7.89 21.08 -24.41
C ASP A 116 -7.16 22.41 -24.74
N VAL A 117 -5.96 22.63 -24.20
CA VAL A 117 -5.12 23.78 -24.56
C VAL A 117 -3.67 23.31 -24.69
N TYR A 118 -3.30 22.95 -25.92
CA TYR A 118 -1.95 22.59 -26.40
C TYR A 118 -1.35 21.25 -25.96
N GLY A 119 -1.93 20.15 -26.44
CA GLY A 119 -1.18 19.13 -27.20
C GLY A 119 0.03 18.41 -26.57
N ARG A 120 0.26 18.48 -25.25
CA ARG A 120 1.30 17.70 -24.58
C ARG A 120 0.72 16.94 -23.40
N ARG A 121 0.40 15.67 -23.63
CA ARG A 121 0.02 14.70 -22.59
C ARG A 121 1.23 14.35 -21.71
N TYR A 122 1.64 15.26 -20.83
CA TYR A 122 2.41 14.85 -19.66
C TYR A 122 1.40 14.25 -18.67
N ARG A 123 1.16 12.94 -18.79
CA ARG A 123 0.55 12.18 -17.71
C ARG A 123 1.55 12.18 -16.57
N GLU A 124 1.44 13.14 -15.66
CA GLU A 124 2.09 13.01 -14.36
C GLU A 124 1.60 11.69 -13.75
N ARG A 125 2.52 10.73 -13.68
CA ARG A 125 2.22 9.45 -13.05
C ARG A 125 2.13 9.74 -11.55
N PRO A 126 1.01 9.40 -10.89
CA PRO A 126 0.90 9.53 -9.44
C PRO A 126 2.15 8.97 -8.77
N GLN A 127 2.84 9.79 -7.99
CA GLN A 127 4.03 9.34 -7.29
C GLN A 127 3.61 8.40 -6.16
N VAL A 128 4.21 7.22 -6.14
CA VAL A 128 3.95 6.20 -5.11
C VAL A 128 4.65 6.62 -3.83
N SER A 129 4.01 7.48 -3.04
CA SER A 129 4.52 7.93 -1.75
C SER A 129 4.02 6.98 -0.66
N ALA A 130 4.89 6.06 -0.22
CA ALA A 130 4.62 5.04 0.79
C ALA A 130 3.48 4.05 0.41
N VAL A 131 3.85 2.97 -0.28
CA VAL A 131 2.97 1.85 -0.69
C VAL A 131 2.21 1.27 0.52
N ARG A 132 1.01 1.78 0.79
CA ARG A 132 0.03 1.07 1.62
C ARG A 132 -0.71 0.12 0.70
N ASN A 133 -0.56 -1.16 0.97
CA ASN A 133 -1.26 -2.21 0.23
C ASN A 133 -2.52 -2.61 0.98
N TYR A 134 -3.60 -2.79 0.23
CA TYR A 134 -4.87 -3.30 0.71
C TYR A 134 -5.29 -4.48 -0.15
N TYR A 135 -6.15 -5.35 0.36
CA TYR A 135 -6.65 -6.46 -0.42
C TYR A 135 -8.07 -6.81 -0.02
N ASN A 136 -8.75 -7.49 -0.94
CA ASN A 136 -9.95 -8.24 -0.65
C ASN A 136 -9.92 -9.59 -1.38
N ILE A 137 -10.71 -10.53 -0.88
CA ILE A 137 -11.05 -11.76 -1.61
C ILE A 137 -12.34 -11.48 -2.36
N ASP A 138 -12.38 -11.81 -3.64
CA ASP A 138 -13.49 -11.50 -4.55
C ASP A 138 -13.90 -10.02 -4.51
N TYR A 139 -15.12 -9.72 -4.08
CA TYR A 139 -15.64 -8.36 -3.82
C TYR A 139 -15.95 -8.13 -2.33
N GLY A 140 -15.27 -8.88 -1.46
CA GLY A 140 -15.43 -8.81 0.00
C GLY A 140 -14.91 -7.51 0.64
N LYS A 141 -14.88 -7.50 1.97
CA LYS A 141 -14.40 -6.36 2.76
C LYS A 141 -12.90 -6.11 2.53
N GLN A 142 -12.52 -4.84 2.44
CA GLN A 142 -11.11 -4.44 2.34
C GLN A 142 -10.35 -4.66 3.64
N LYS A 143 -9.12 -5.18 3.53
CA LYS A 143 -8.20 -5.39 4.64
C LYS A 143 -6.84 -4.80 4.28
N LYS A 144 -6.07 -4.34 5.28
CA LYS A 144 -4.65 -4.01 5.07
C LYS A 144 -3.88 -5.28 4.70
N ALA A 145 -3.05 -5.21 3.66
CA ALA A 145 -2.16 -6.30 3.24
C ALA A 145 -0.94 -6.37 4.19
N THR A 146 -1.17 -6.95 5.36
CA THR A 146 -0.14 -7.21 6.36
C THR A 146 0.12 -8.70 6.46
N TYR A 147 1.29 -9.10 6.95
CA TYR A 147 1.59 -10.49 7.27
C TYR A 147 0.47 -11.13 8.10
N THR A 148 0.01 -10.45 9.16
CA THR A 148 -1.03 -10.98 10.07
C THR A 148 -2.36 -11.25 9.38
N ASN A 149 -2.79 -10.39 8.46
CA ASN A 149 -4.06 -10.56 7.76
C ASN A 149 -3.92 -11.61 6.65
N LEU A 150 -2.86 -11.51 5.84
CA LEU A 150 -2.61 -12.41 4.72
C LEU A 150 -2.29 -13.84 5.19
N SER A 151 -1.53 -14.03 6.27
CA SER A 151 -1.23 -15.38 6.78
C SER A 151 -2.47 -16.15 7.23
N LYS A 152 -3.51 -15.44 7.68
CA LYS A 152 -4.81 -16.06 8.02
C LYS A 152 -5.59 -16.41 6.76
N ASP A 153 -5.72 -15.45 5.85
CA ASP A 153 -6.55 -15.62 4.65
C ASP A 153 -5.90 -16.55 3.61
N LEU A 154 -4.57 -16.66 3.59
CA LEU A 154 -3.80 -17.51 2.68
C LEU A 154 -3.34 -18.83 3.31
N ALA A 155 -3.84 -19.18 4.50
CA ALA A 155 -3.38 -20.34 5.27
C ALA A 155 -3.49 -21.68 4.52
N GLY A 156 -4.42 -21.78 3.57
CA GLY A 156 -4.61 -22.96 2.72
C GLY A 156 -3.60 -23.12 1.58
N ASN A 157 -2.71 -22.15 1.35
CA ASN A 157 -1.68 -22.21 0.30
C ASN A 157 -0.27 -22.20 0.93
N PRO A 158 0.40 -23.37 1.02
CA PRO A 158 1.72 -23.48 1.64
C PRO A 158 2.80 -22.60 0.99
N GLU A 159 2.75 -22.44 -0.33
CA GLU A 159 3.73 -21.62 -1.08
C GLU A 159 3.56 -20.13 -0.74
N SER A 160 2.32 -19.62 -0.75
CA SER A 160 1.99 -18.27 -0.29
C SER A 160 2.49 -18.04 1.14
N ILE A 161 2.28 -18.99 2.06
CA ILE A 161 2.75 -18.88 3.45
C ILE A 161 4.28 -18.83 3.53
N GLN A 162 5.00 -19.64 2.75
CA GLN A 162 6.46 -19.58 2.71
C GLN A 162 6.96 -18.20 2.22
N LEU A 163 6.31 -17.63 1.21
CA LEU A 163 6.64 -16.30 0.70
C LEU A 163 6.31 -15.19 1.71
N LEU A 164 5.18 -15.30 2.42
CA LEU A 164 4.84 -14.38 3.52
C LEU A 164 5.83 -14.46 4.68
N ASN A 165 6.34 -15.64 5.02
CA ASN A 165 7.38 -15.80 6.03
C ASN A 165 8.68 -15.11 5.62
N LYS A 166 9.05 -15.18 4.33
CA LYS A 166 10.19 -14.42 3.79
C LYS A 166 9.94 -12.92 3.86
N TYR A 167 8.75 -12.46 3.49
CA TYR A 167 8.34 -11.05 3.64
C TYR A 167 8.54 -10.56 5.09
N GLU A 168 8.02 -11.30 6.07
CA GLU A 168 8.11 -10.92 7.48
C GLU A 168 9.55 -10.97 8.02
N SER A 169 10.34 -11.96 7.58
CA SER A 169 11.76 -12.06 7.94
C SER A 169 12.57 -10.87 7.41
N VAL A 170 12.38 -10.51 6.13
CA VAL A 170 13.05 -9.36 5.51
C VAL A 170 12.63 -8.05 6.19
N LYS A 171 11.35 -7.90 6.50
CA LYS A 171 10.83 -6.74 7.23
C LYS A 171 11.46 -6.60 8.62
N LYS A 172 11.58 -7.69 9.38
CA LYS A 172 12.25 -7.69 10.71
C LYS A 172 13.73 -7.34 10.59
N ALA A 173 14.43 -7.93 9.62
CA ALA A 173 15.84 -7.62 9.37
C ALA A 173 16.03 -6.14 9.01
N LYS A 174 15.18 -5.57 8.14
CA LYS A 174 15.15 -4.15 7.78
C LYS A 174 15.00 -3.26 9.02
N ILE A 175 14.04 -3.58 9.90
CA ILE A 175 13.82 -2.83 11.15
C ILE A 175 15.08 -2.89 12.03
N GLY A 176 15.66 -4.09 12.21
CA GLY A 176 16.90 -4.25 12.98
C GLY A 176 18.06 -3.43 12.43
N LEU A 177 18.25 -3.42 11.11
CA LEU A 177 19.29 -2.62 10.45
C LEU A 177 19.09 -1.11 10.67
N TYR A 178 17.86 -0.59 10.53
CA TYR A 178 17.62 0.83 10.76
C TYR A 178 17.75 1.24 12.22
N VAL A 179 17.29 0.39 13.16
CA VAL A 179 17.47 0.63 14.60
C VAL A 179 18.96 0.63 14.96
N GLY A 180 19.72 -0.35 14.46
CA GLY A 180 21.17 -0.39 14.62
C GLY A 180 21.85 0.82 14.01
N ALA A 181 21.45 1.24 12.80
CA ALA A 181 21.97 2.42 12.14
C ALA A 181 21.77 3.68 12.99
N GLY A 182 20.55 3.92 13.46
CA GLY A 182 20.24 5.07 14.32
C GLY A 182 21.05 5.06 15.61
N ALA A 183 21.15 3.91 16.29
CA ALA A 183 21.93 3.77 17.51
C ALA A 183 23.44 4.03 17.28
N SER A 184 24.02 3.46 16.22
CA SER A 184 25.42 3.66 15.87
C SER A 184 25.73 5.10 15.49
N LEU A 185 24.86 5.75 14.71
CA LEU A 185 25.03 7.17 14.35
C LEU A 185 24.99 8.06 15.60
N LEU A 186 24.02 7.85 16.50
CA LEU A 186 23.92 8.60 17.76
C LEU A 186 25.16 8.40 18.65
N ALA A 187 25.60 7.14 18.82
CA ALA A 187 26.80 6.83 19.60
C ALA A 187 28.07 7.44 18.99
N GLY A 188 28.19 7.43 17.66
CA GLY A 188 29.29 8.07 16.94
C GLY A 188 29.34 9.57 17.18
N LEU A 189 28.20 10.25 17.11
CA LEU A 189 28.10 11.69 17.40
C LEU A 189 28.44 12.02 18.86
N ILE A 190 27.94 11.25 19.82
CA ILE A 190 28.27 11.43 21.25
C ILE A 190 29.77 11.24 21.49
N THR A 191 30.37 10.22 20.90
CA THR A 191 31.82 9.95 21.03
C THR A 191 32.65 11.10 20.46
N PHE A 192 32.23 11.68 19.34
CA PHE A 192 32.89 12.83 18.73
C PHE A 192 32.81 14.09 19.61
N VAL A 193 31.63 14.41 20.13
CA VAL A 193 31.43 15.60 20.99
C VAL A 193 32.15 15.45 22.33
N SER A 194 32.08 14.27 22.95
CA SER A 194 32.75 13.99 24.23
C SER A 194 34.28 13.93 24.11
N GLY A 195 34.81 13.53 22.95
CA GLY A 195 36.24 13.58 22.64
C GLY A 195 36.75 15.00 22.33
N GLY A 196 35.89 15.90 21.83
CA GLY A 196 36.22 17.29 21.52
C GLY A 196 36.46 18.18 22.74
N SER A 197 35.98 17.79 23.93
CA SER A 197 36.14 18.57 25.17
C SER A 197 37.51 18.41 25.87
N LYS A 198 38.44 17.63 25.29
CA LYS A 198 39.77 17.37 25.89
C LYS A 198 40.97 17.95 25.10
N SER A 199 40.73 18.82 24.12
CA SER A 199 41.79 19.34 23.25
C SER A 199 41.85 20.87 23.24
N THR A 200 42.39 21.45 24.32
CA THR A 200 43.09 22.75 24.24
C THR A 200 44.53 22.48 23.84
N ASP A 201 44.77 22.25 22.55
CA ASP A 201 45.99 22.68 21.88
C ASP A 201 45.77 22.66 20.36
N LEU A 202 45.52 23.86 19.82
CA LEU A 202 45.38 24.12 18.40
C LEU A 202 46.78 24.33 17.80
N GLN A 203 47.49 23.25 17.48
CA GLN A 203 48.65 23.33 16.60
C GLN A 203 48.76 22.08 15.70
N HIS A 204 48.58 22.35 14.39
CA HIS A 204 48.99 21.56 13.22
C HIS A 204 48.57 20.08 13.11
N GLY A 205 47.69 19.83 12.13
CA GLY A 205 47.56 18.54 11.43
C GLY A 205 46.32 17.75 11.81
N PHE A 206 45.64 17.18 10.81
CA PHE A 206 44.68 16.09 11.00
C PHE A 206 45.42 14.87 11.58
N ASN A 207 45.75 14.89 12.88
CA ASN A 207 46.40 13.77 13.55
C ASN A 207 45.31 12.87 14.15
N SER A 208 45.08 11.72 13.51
CA SER A 208 44.02 10.74 13.81
C SER A 208 44.27 9.91 15.10
N GLY A 209 44.96 10.48 16.09
CA GLY A 209 45.56 9.74 17.20
C GLY A 209 44.68 9.50 18.44
N SER A 210 43.52 10.17 18.57
CA SER A 210 42.62 9.93 19.71
C SER A 210 41.70 8.74 19.45
N LYS A 211 41.62 7.83 20.43
CA LYS A 211 40.78 6.62 20.39
C LYS A 211 39.30 6.99 20.23
N GLU A 212 38.92 8.15 20.75
CA GLU A 212 37.59 8.73 20.71
C GLU A 212 37.23 9.20 19.28
N PHE A 213 38.14 9.85 18.56
CA PHE A 213 37.91 10.23 17.15
C PHE A 213 37.80 8.98 16.26
N THR A 214 38.71 8.02 16.42
CA THR A 214 38.69 6.76 15.66
C THR A 214 37.43 5.94 15.96
N GLY A 215 37.03 5.85 17.23
CA GLY A 215 35.78 5.20 17.65
C GLY A 215 34.54 5.87 17.08
N GLY A 216 34.49 7.21 17.07
CA GLY A 216 33.41 7.98 16.45
C GLY A 216 33.27 7.70 14.95
N VAL A 217 34.38 7.71 14.19
CA VAL A 217 34.39 7.41 12.75
C VAL A 217 33.93 5.99 12.46
N ILE A 218 34.39 4.99 13.24
CA ILE A 218 33.96 3.60 13.09
C ILE A 218 32.45 3.48 13.29
N LEU A 219 31.91 4.08 14.35
CA LEU A 219 30.48 4.02 14.65
C LEU A 219 29.61 4.72 13.60
N LEU A 220 30.05 5.86 13.08
CA LEU A 220 29.38 6.54 11.96
C LEU A 220 29.41 5.69 10.68
N GLY A 221 30.54 5.06 10.39
CA GLY A 221 30.69 4.13 9.25
C GLY A 221 29.77 2.92 9.36
N LEU A 222 29.72 2.28 10.54
CA LEU A 222 28.78 1.19 10.83
C LEU A 222 27.33 1.64 10.66
N GLY A 223 26.99 2.82 11.20
CA GLY A 223 25.64 3.39 11.07
C GLY A 223 25.21 3.56 9.61
N THR A 224 26.10 4.10 8.78
CA THR A 224 25.86 4.29 7.34
C THR A 224 25.74 2.96 6.59
N GLY A 225 26.60 1.99 6.91
CA GLY A 225 26.55 0.65 6.33
C GLY A 225 25.23 -0.08 6.64
N LEU A 226 24.79 -0.02 7.90
CA LEU A 226 23.51 -0.59 8.33
C LEU A 226 22.32 0.11 7.66
N ALA A 227 22.33 1.43 7.54
CA ALA A 227 21.28 2.19 6.85
C ALA A 227 21.18 1.80 5.37
N THR A 228 22.32 1.63 4.70
CA THR A 228 22.39 1.19 3.30
C THR A 228 21.86 -0.23 3.14
N GLY A 229 22.23 -1.15 4.05
CA GLY A 229 21.67 -2.50 4.08
C GLY A 229 20.15 -2.51 4.28
N GLY A 230 19.64 -1.67 5.20
CA GLY A 230 18.21 -1.47 5.43
C GLY A 230 17.48 -0.99 4.17
N TYR A 231 18.09 -0.06 3.42
CA TYR A 231 17.55 0.42 2.15
C TYR A 231 17.45 -0.69 1.10
N LEU A 232 18.49 -1.50 0.93
CA LEU A 232 18.46 -2.62 -0.03
C LEU A 232 17.34 -3.63 0.31
N LEU A 233 17.14 -3.93 1.59
CA LEU A 233 16.03 -4.78 2.02
C LEU A 233 14.67 -4.13 1.74
N SER A 234 14.52 -2.82 1.90
CA SER A 234 13.27 -2.08 1.63
C SER A 234 12.81 -2.20 0.17
N VAL A 235 13.75 -2.30 -0.78
CA VAL A 235 13.46 -2.50 -2.21
C VAL A 235 13.00 -3.93 -2.50
N SER A 236 13.49 -4.92 -1.75
CA SER A 236 13.15 -6.33 -1.94
C SER A 236 11.87 -6.75 -1.22
N GLU A 237 11.54 -6.13 -0.08
CA GLU A 237 10.43 -6.52 0.79
C GLU A 237 9.08 -6.63 0.04
N PRO A 238 8.63 -5.64 -0.76
CA PRO A 238 7.33 -5.71 -1.42
C PRO A 238 7.21 -6.87 -2.41
N LYS A 239 8.34 -7.38 -2.93
CA LYS A 239 8.35 -8.48 -3.90
C LYS A 239 7.81 -9.77 -3.30
N TYR A 240 8.19 -10.08 -2.07
CA TYR A 240 7.74 -11.32 -1.40
C TYR A 240 6.24 -11.28 -1.08
N LEU A 241 5.72 -10.13 -0.67
CA LEU A 241 4.29 -9.95 -0.44
C LEU A 241 3.48 -10.10 -1.73
N LYS A 242 3.94 -9.46 -2.81
CA LYS A 242 3.32 -9.54 -4.13
C LYS A 242 3.39 -10.97 -4.70
N ALA A 243 4.51 -11.67 -4.52
CA ALA A 243 4.67 -13.06 -4.94
C ALA A 243 3.77 -14.02 -4.16
N ALA A 244 3.60 -13.82 -2.85
CA ALA A 244 2.69 -14.65 -2.04
C ALA A 244 1.25 -14.57 -2.54
N ILE A 245 0.82 -13.37 -2.95
CA ILE A 245 -0.50 -13.13 -3.53
C ILE A 245 -0.61 -13.76 -4.92
N ASP A 246 0.42 -13.65 -5.76
CA ASP A 246 0.42 -14.28 -7.09
C ASP A 246 0.28 -15.81 -6.98
N SER A 247 1.06 -16.45 -6.12
CA SER A 247 0.98 -17.90 -5.85
C SER A 247 -0.40 -18.34 -5.31
N TYR A 248 -1.14 -17.46 -4.63
CA TYR A 248 -2.51 -17.77 -4.20
C TYR A 248 -3.53 -17.66 -5.34
N ASN A 249 -3.27 -16.72 -6.26
CA ASN A 249 -4.18 -16.41 -7.37
C ASN A 249 -4.08 -17.42 -8.51
N ASP A 250 -2.92 -18.05 -8.69
CA ASP A 250 -2.72 -19.22 -9.56
C ASP A 250 -3.62 -20.41 -9.10
#